data_AF-A0A9E6XYW5-F1
#
_entry.id   AF-A0A9E6XYW5-F1
#
_cell.length_a   1.000
_cell.length_b   1.000
_cell.length_c   1.000
_cell.angle_alpha   90.00
_cell.angle_beta   90.00
_cell.angle_gamma   90.00
#
_symmetry.space_group_name_H-M   'P 1'
#
loop_
_entity.id
_entity.type
_entity.pdbx_description
1 polymer ?
#
loop_
_entity_poly.entity_id
_entity_poly.type
_entity_poly.pdbx_seq_one_letter_code
_entity_poly.pdbx_strand_id
1 'polypeptide(L)'
;MTVATRSAAIIDLRDHFEATADPGDPEAVALAFASAAAEVEAARGGTIYVPPGEWLLAGAGDDREPVVRLATPGTRLLGAGMRATRLRLAPGENRAVVGVKAPGVTLERLTVRGNLDAPPPRGSPHGITMRGDPTFFTISDVVVESVCGYGIFVRAVRDDPGLFTHVMLRNVVIDGCGNDGIDFKVVRKATRKARYRSPGPRAYLRSVSVRDHSVRKPLPGGQAGERGIDVRGQLHMHGIEILAVKAGTARTKGALGVAFRPHGDSNHGRNGGWSTLENYFISLRPPPDDEGRRGWGISAAKSIATSVIVANGTILEI
;
A
#
# COMPACT_ATOMS: atom_id res chain seq x y z
N MET A 1 29.91 -12.64 -22.70
CA MET A 1 29.18 -11.37 -22.50
C MET A 1 29.39 -10.94 -21.06
N THR A 2 30.25 -9.96 -20.82
CA THR A 2 30.48 -9.38 -19.50
C THR A 2 29.41 -8.33 -19.26
N VAL A 3 28.41 -8.63 -18.44
CA VAL A 3 27.42 -7.62 -18.02
C VAL A 3 28.14 -6.71 -17.04
N ALA A 4 28.60 -5.55 -17.53
CA ALA A 4 29.13 -4.52 -16.67
C ALA A 4 28.03 -4.10 -15.70
N THR A 5 28.19 -4.43 -14.42
CA THR A 5 27.37 -3.91 -13.33
C THR A 5 27.64 -2.42 -13.21
N ARG A 6 26.93 -1.61 -14.00
CA ARG A 6 26.84 -0.18 -13.73
C ARG A 6 26.25 -0.05 -12.33
N SER A 7 27.02 0.53 -11.40
CA SER A 7 26.47 0.97 -10.12
C SER A 7 25.24 1.81 -10.44
N ALA A 8 24.08 1.45 -9.87
CA ALA A 8 22.86 2.20 -10.11
C ALA A 8 23.08 3.66 -9.71
N ALA A 9 22.68 4.60 -10.57
CA ALA A 9 22.78 6.02 -10.27
C ALA A 9 22.00 6.31 -8.97
N ILE A 10 22.61 7.04 -8.04
CA ILE A 10 21.95 7.55 -6.84
C ILE A 10 21.81 9.06 -7.04
N ILE A 11 20.56 9.52 -7.02
CA ILE A 11 20.16 10.90 -7.21
C ILE A 11 19.65 11.40 -5.85
N ASP A 12 20.35 12.36 -5.23
CA ASP A 12 19.91 12.98 -3.98
C ASP A 12 18.90 14.07 -4.29
N LEU A 13 17.70 13.99 -3.70
CA LEU A 13 16.62 14.93 -3.97
C LEU A 13 17.01 16.40 -3.72
N ARG A 14 17.96 16.67 -2.81
CA ARG A 14 18.43 18.04 -2.49
C ARG A 14 19.16 18.70 -3.65
N ASP A 15 19.77 17.91 -4.54
CA ASP A 15 20.56 18.43 -5.65
C ASP A 15 19.65 19.05 -6.74
N HIS A 16 18.33 18.90 -6.62
CA HIS A 16 17.33 19.45 -7.54
C HIS A 16 16.64 20.71 -7.04
N PHE A 17 17.15 21.35 -6.00
CA PHE A 17 16.71 22.67 -5.54
C PHE A 17 17.66 23.74 -6.09
N GLU A 18 17.12 24.86 -6.57
CA GLU A 18 17.95 25.99 -7.05
C GLU A 18 18.74 26.66 -5.92
N ALA A 19 18.22 26.59 -4.70
CA ALA A 19 18.82 27.13 -3.48
C ALA A 19 18.91 26.04 -2.39
N THR A 20 19.05 26.45 -1.12
CA THR A 20 18.92 25.50 -0.01
C THR A 20 17.57 24.79 -0.07
N ALA A 21 17.58 23.45 0.01
CA ALA A 21 16.37 22.66 -0.06
C ALA A 21 15.35 23.11 1.00
N ASP A 22 14.17 23.51 0.55
CA ASP A 22 13.04 23.84 1.40
C ASP A 22 11.99 22.72 1.29
N PRO A 23 11.98 21.75 2.24
CA PRO A 23 11.02 20.66 2.21
C PRO A 23 9.60 21.12 2.57
N GLY A 24 9.40 22.38 3.01
CA GLY A 24 8.10 22.96 3.33
C GLY A 24 7.43 23.65 2.14
N ASP A 25 8.15 23.94 1.06
CA ASP A 25 7.60 24.49 -0.18
C ASP A 25 7.13 23.36 -1.11
N PRO A 26 5.81 23.13 -1.22
CA PRO A 26 5.31 21.99 -1.96
C PRO A 26 5.54 22.10 -3.47
N GLU A 27 5.64 23.31 -4.04
CA GLU A 27 5.91 23.51 -5.46
C GLU A 27 7.37 23.17 -5.78
N ALA A 28 8.30 23.67 -4.96
CA ALA A 28 9.72 23.36 -5.09
C ALA A 28 9.99 21.85 -4.94
N VAL A 29 9.35 21.21 -3.95
CA VAL A 29 9.46 19.75 -3.75
C VAL A 29 8.91 18.97 -4.95
N ALA A 30 7.77 19.38 -5.52
CA ALA A 30 7.21 18.72 -6.69
C ALA A 30 8.14 18.82 -7.92
N LEU A 31 8.73 20.00 -8.15
CA LEU A 31 9.72 20.21 -9.20
C LEU A 31 10.98 19.35 -8.97
N ALA A 32 11.47 19.27 -7.74
CA ALA A 32 12.63 18.43 -7.39
C ALA A 32 12.38 16.95 -7.71
N PHE A 33 11.20 16.43 -7.35
CA PHE A 33 10.83 15.04 -7.70
C PHE A 33 10.67 14.82 -9.20
N ALA A 34 10.12 15.80 -9.94
CA ALA A 34 9.99 15.71 -11.38
C ALA A 34 11.35 15.66 -12.08
N SER A 35 12.30 16.51 -11.67
CA SER A 35 13.68 16.50 -12.16
C SER A 35 14.41 15.21 -11.82
N ALA A 36 14.33 14.73 -10.57
CA ALA A 36 14.94 13.46 -10.17
C ALA A 36 14.37 12.27 -10.96
N ALA A 37 13.06 12.25 -11.21
CA ALA A 37 12.43 11.23 -12.04
C ALA A 37 12.91 11.26 -13.50
N ALA A 38 13.12 12.44 -14.07
CA ALA A 38 13.66 12.59 -15.42
C ALA A 38 15.11 12.08 -15.52
N GLU A 39 15.93 12.31 -14.49
CA GLU A 39 17.30 11.75 -14.44
C GLU A 39 17.30 10.22 -14.31
N VAL A 40 16.43 9.66 -13.47
CA VAL A 40 16.24 8.20 -13.39
C VAL A 40 15.80 7.63 -14.74
N GLU A 41 14.90 8.30 -15.45
CA GLU A 41 14.47 7.90 -16.80
C GLU A 41 15.63 7.92 -17.80
N ALA A 42 16.42 9.00 -17.83
CA ALA A 42 17.60 9.12 -18.67
C ALA A 42 18.64 8.04 -18.38
N ALA A 43 18.81 7.66 -17.10
CA ALA A 43 19.67 6.57 -16.65
C ALA A 43 19.08 5.17 -16.88
N ARG A 44 17.80 5.07 -17.31
CA ARG A 44 17.03 3.82 -17.48
C ARG A 44 16.84 3.03 -16.17
N GLY A 45 16.68 3.74 -15.06
CA GLY A 45 16.60 3.20 -13.71
C GLY A 45 17.61 3.86 -12.77
N GLY A 46 17.45 3.66 -11.47
CA GLY A 46 18.28 4.35 -10.48
C GLY A 46 17.59 4.45 -9.13
N THR A 47 18.26 5.12 -8.19
CA THR A 47 17.74 5.40 -6.85
C THR A 47 17.51 6.89 -6.69
N ILE A 48 16.27 7.29 -6.38
CA ILE A 48 15.97 8.60 -5.83
C ILE A 48 16.13 8.49 -4.31
N TYR A 49 17.15 9.12 -3.76
CA TYR A 49 17.35 9.23 -2.33
C TYR A 49 16.66 10.48 -1.80
N VAL A 50 15.81 10.32 -0.79
CA VAL A 50 15.10 11.40 -0.11
C VAL A 50 15.69 11.54 1.31
N PRO A 51 16.42 12.61 1.59
CA PRO A 51 17.07 12.82 2.90
C PRO A 51 16.09 12.92 4.07
N PRO A 52 16.59 12.88 5.32
CA PRO A 52 15.77 13.12 6.50
C PRO A 52 15.04 14.46 6.43
N GLY A 53 13.77 14.49 6.83
CA GLY A 53 12.91 15.66 6.76
C GLY A 53 11.45 15.31 6.52
N GLU A 54 10.57 16.29 6.71
CA GLU A 54 9.16 16.22 6.29
C GLU A 54 8.97 17.04 5.01
N TRP A 55 8.78 16.34 3.91
CA TRP A 55 8.67 16.87 2.55
C TRP A 55 7.20 17.03 2.20
N LEU A 56 6.77 18.29 2.10
CA LEU A 56 5.41 18.65 1.76
C LEU A 56 5.15 18.45 0.27
N LEU A 57 4.07 17.76 -0.07
CA LEU A 57 3.75 17.30 -1.41
C LEU A 57 2.42 17.90 -1.86
N ALA A 58 2.48 18.84 -2.79
CA ALA A 58 1.34 19.18 -3.64
C ALA A 58 1.76 18.88 -5.08
N GLY A 59 0.86 18.32 -5.89
CA GLY A 59 1.20 18.13 -7.29
C GLY A 59 0.92 19.37 -8.15
N ALA A 60 1.55 19.42 -9.32
CA ALA A 60 1.13 20.25 -10.42
C ALA A 60 0.38 19.38 -11.46
N GLY A 61 -0.68 19.89 -12.08
CA GLY A 61 -1.37 19.20 -13.19
C GLY A 61 -2.55 18.29 -12.80
N ASP A 62 -2.76 17.18 -13.53
CA ASP A 62 -3.95 16.32 -13.43
C ASP A 62 -4.12 15.68 -12.03
N ASP A 63 -5.25 15.99 -11.37
CA ASP A 63 -5.68 15.44 -10.09
C ASP A 63 -5.77 13.90 -10.04
N ARG A 64 -5.63 13.20 -11.17
CA ARG A 64 -5.62 11.74 -11.27
C ARG A 64 -4.25 11.10 -11.11
N GLU A 65 -3.19 11.88 -11.28
CA GLU A 65 -1.81 11.41 -11.15
C GLU A 65 -1.33 11.49 -9.70
N PRO A 66 -0.47 10.56 -9.23
CA PRO A 66 0.15 10.69 -7.91
C PRO A 66 1.08 11.90 -7.87
N VAL A 67 1.34 12.45 -6.68
CA VAL A 67 2.31 13.55 -6.53
C VAL A 67 3.73 13.07 -6.83
N VAL A 68 4.15 11.95 -6.24
CA VAL A 68 5.41 11.27 -6.58
C VAL A 68 5.13 10.13 -7.56
N ARG A 69 5.51 10.30 -8.82
CA ARG A 69 5.28 9.34 -9.90
C ARG A 69 6.53 8.53 -10.23
N LEU A 70 6.47 7.21 -10.05
CA LEU A 70 7.54 6.28 -10.41
C LEU A 70 7.13 5.45 -11.63
N ALA A 71 7.60 5.86 -12.81
CA ALA A 71 7.20 5.28 -14.09
C ALA A 71 8.35 4.62 -14.87
N THR A 72 9.56 4.58 -14.31
CA THR A 72 10.73 3.96 -14.93
C THR A 72 11.00 2.60 -14.27
N PRO A 73 11.20 1.50 -15.03
CA PRO A 73 11.57 0.22 -14.46
C PRO A 73 12.88 0.28 -13.67
N GLY A 74 12.99 -0.52 -12.61
CA GLY A 74 14.21 -0.55 -11.78
C GLY A 74 14.43 0.70 -10.93
N THR A 75 13.41 1.54 -10.76
CA THR A 75 13.48 2.73 -9.89
C THR A 75 13.39 2.32 -8.41
N ARG A 76 14.29 2.85 -7.59
CA ARG A 76 14.22 2.76 -6.14
C ARG A 76 13.93 4.14 -5.55
N LEU A 77 12.89 4.27 -4.73
CA LEU A 77 12.68 5.44 -3.88
C LEU A 77 13.13 5.09 -2.47
N LEU A 78 14.20 5.73 -2.01
CA LEU A 78 14.88 5.40 -0.76
C LEU A 78 14.83 6.60 0.19
N GLY A 79 14.23 6.44 1.36
CA GLY A 79 14.37 7.41 2.45
C GLY A 79 15.53 7.07 3.40
N ALA A 80 15.76 7.97 4.36
CA ALA A 80 16.77 7.78 5.40
C ALA A 80 16.34 6.82 6.53
N GLY A 81 15.06 6.50 6.64
CA GLY A 81 14.50 5.63 7.67
C GLY A 81 13.00 5.85 7.86
N MET A 82 12.31 4.83 8.40
CA MET A 82 10.93 5.00 8.87
C MET A 82 10.87 6.19 9.84
N ARG A 83 9.95 7.13 9.57
CA ARG A 83 9.75 8.38 10.32
C ARG A 83 10.92 9.37 10.32
N ALA A 84 12.07 9.04 9.72
CA ALA A 84 13.17 9.98 9.48
C ALA A 84 12.94 10.78 8.19
N THR A 85 12.49 10.10 7.13
CA THR A 85 12.02 10.73 5.90
C THR A 85 10.49 10.59 5.83
N ARG A 86 9.77 11.71 5.77
CA ARG A 86 8.31 11.74 5.65
C ARG A 86 7.90 12.46 4.37
N LEU A 87 7.13 11.77 3.54
CA LEU A 87 6.45 12.33 2.36
C LEU A 87 5.02 12.62 2.77
N ARG A 88 4.67 13.90 2.92
CA ARG A 88 3.37 14.33 3.46
C ARG A 88 2.62 15.14 2.42
N LEU A 89 1.37 14.81 2.13
CA LEU A 89 0.55 15.66 1.25
C LEU A 89 0.40 17.08 1.80
N ALA A 90 0.07 18.05 0.97
CA ALA A 90 -0.41 19.36 1.40
C ALA A 90 -1.88 19.25 1.89
N PRO A 91 -2.35 20.16 2.76
CA PRO A 91 -3.75 20.20 3.16
C PRO A 91 -4.69 20.27 1.95
N GLY A 92 -5.74 19.46 1.92
CA GLY A 92 -6.73 19.48 0.84
C GLY A 92 -6.31 18.80 -0.47
N GLU A 93 -5.10 18.23 -0.55
CA GLU A 93 -4.62 17.49 -1.72
C GLU A 93 -5.42 16.20 -1.94
N ASN A 94 -5.80 15.94 -3.20
CA ASN A 94 -6.68 14.83 -3.59
C ASN A 94 -5.97 13.71 -4.37
N ARG A 95 -4.67 13.87 -4.63
CA ARG A 95 -3.84 12.86 -5.30
C ARG A 95 -3.26 11.85 -4.33
N ALA A 96 -2.93 10.67 -4.85
CA ALA A 96 -2.17 9.70 -4.07
C ALA A 96 -0.75 10.23 -3.80
N VAL A 97 -0.15 9.87 -2.66
CA VAL A 97 1.19 10.37 -2.30
C VAL A 97 2.24 9.83 -3.25
N VAL A 98 2.30 8.51 -3.37
CA VAL A 98 3.22 7.81 -4.28
C VAL A 98 2.41 6.93 -5.23
N GLY A 99 2.72 7.00 -6.51
CA GLY A 99 2.12 6.10 -7.49
C GLY A 99 3.15 5.50 -8.44
N VAL A 100 3.04 4.19 -8.60
CA VAL A 100 3.94 3.34 -9.34
C VAL A 100 3.24 2.83 -10.59
N LYS A 101 3.92 2.97 -11.72
CA LYS A 101 3.42 2.58 -13.05
C LYS A 101 4.33 1.61 -13.80
N ALA A 102 5.53 1.35 -13.29
CA ALA A 102 6.50 0.45 -13.91
C ALA A 102 6.83 -0.76 -13.02
N PRO A 103 7.24 -1.90 -13.62
CA PRO A 103 7.71 -3.07 -12.89
C PRO A 103 9.09 -2.83 -12.26
N GLY A 104 9.46 -3.67 -11.30
CA GLY A 104 10.78 -3.62 -10.66
C GLY A 104 11.04 -2.37 -9.81
N VAL A 105 9.97 -1.71 -9.35
CA VAL A 105 10.09 -0.53 -8.50
C VAL A 105 10.15 -0.94 -7.03
N THR A 106 11.02 -0.27 -6.28
CA THR A 106 11.27 -0.52 -4.86
C THR A 106 11.07 0.75 -4.04
N LEU A 107 10.29 0.67 -2.95
CA LEU A 107 10.08 1.77 -1.99
C LEU A 107 10.64 1.37 -0.64
N GLU A 108 11.54 2.16 -0.06
CA GLU A 108 12.23 1.75 1.16
C GLU A 108 12.48 2.87 2.16
N ARG A 109 12.45 2.52 3.46
CA ARG A 109 12.96 3.36 4.56
C ARG A 109 12.35 4.76 4.60
N LEU A 110 11.03 4.86 4.48
CA LEU A 110 10.33 6.15 4.48
C LEU A 110 8.95 6.07 5.15
N THR A 111 8.37 7.23 5.40
CA THR A 111 6.97 7.37 5.81
C THR A 111 6.17 8.09 4.74
N VAL A 112 5.00 7.59 4.41
CA VAL A 112 4.00 8.20 3.52
C VAL A 112 2.82 8.67 4.36
N ARG A 113 2.49 9.97 4.30
CA ARG A 113 1.38 10.57 5.05
C ARG A 113 0.35 11.21 4.13
N GLY A 114 -0.90 10.76 4.21
CA GLY A 114 -1.98 11.15 3.28
C GLY A 114 -2.95 12.23 3.78
N ASN A 115 -2.59 12.96 4.85
CA ASN A 115 -3.37 14.07 5.43
C ASN A 115 -4.85 13.78 5.76
N LEU A 116 -5.15 12.65 6.39
CA LEU A 116 -6.48 12.34 6.91
C LEU A 116 -7.03 13.44 7.87
N ASP A 117 -6.14 14.13 8.57
CA ASP A 117 -6.39 15.25 9.47
C ASP A 117 -6.82 16.55 8.74
N ALA A 118 -6.46 16.69 7.46
CA ALA A 118 -6.83 17.82 6.60
C ALA A 118 -7.24 17.34 5.21
N PRO A 119 -8.34 16.56 5.11
CA PRO A 119 -8.63 15.79 3.91
C PRO A 119 -9.14 16.67 2.77
N PRO A 120 -9.04 16.22 1.50
CA PRO A 120 -9.61 16.94 0.37
C PRO A 120 -11.14 17.03 0.46
N PRO A 121 -11.76 18.06 -0.15
CA PRO A 121 -13.21 18.25 -0.17
C PRO A 121 -13.94 17.15 -0.95
N ARG A 122 -13.25 16.49 -1.89
CA ARG A 122 -13.75 15.35 -2.66
C ARG A 122 -12.66 14.30 -2.78
N GLY A 123 -13.06 13.04 -2.93
CA GLY A 123 -12.14 11.93 -3.14
C GLY A 123 -11.55 11.32 -1.87
N SER A 124 -10.73 10.29 -2.09
CA SER A 124 -10.11 9.46 -1.06
C SER A 124 -8.70 9.09 -1.51
N PRO A 125 -7.74 10.04 -1.50
CA PRO A 125 -6.36 9.80 -1.92
C PRO A 125 -5.74 8.64 -1.15
N HIS A 126 -5.02 7.79 -1.87
CA HIS A 126 -4.35 6.62 -1.30
C HIS A 126 -2.92 6.99 -0.87
N GLY A 127 -2.34 6.20 0.03
CA GLY A 127 -0.94 6.38 0.43
C GLY A 127 -0.03 6.03 -0.74
N ILE A 128 0.00 4.74 -1.05
CA ILE A 128 0.81 4.17 -2.14
C ILE A 128 -0.12 3.47 -3.12
N THR A 129 0.08 3.72 -4.42
CA THR A 129 -0.66 3.04 -5.48
C THR A 129 0.29 2.36 -6.46
N MET A 130 -0.01 1.12 -6.85
CA MET A 130 0.59 0.45 -8.00
C MET A 130 -0.52 0.23 -9.02
N ARG A 131 -0.46 0.94 -10.15
CA ARG A 131 -1.51 0.95 -11.18
C ARG A 131 -1.04 0.45 -12.56
N GLY A 132 0.25 0.11 -12.69
CA GLY A 132 0.88 -0.45 -13.89
C GLY A 132 1.08 -1.98 -13.79
N ASP A 133 2.22 -2.46 -14.31
CA ASP A 133 2.67 -3.84 -14.15
C ASP A 133 3.26 -4.04 -12.74
N PRO A 134 2.66 -4.89 -11.88
CA PRO A 134 3.11 -5.08 -10.50
C PRO A 134 4.34 -5.98 -10.36
N THR A 135 4.89 -6.50 -11.47
CA THR A 135 5.98 -7.47 -11.43
C THR A 135 7.21 -6.91 -10.72
N PHE A 136 7.73 -7.65 -9.74
CA PHE A 136 8.89 -7.25 -8.91
C PHE A 136 8.71 -5.96 -8.09
N PHE A 137 7.46 -5.59 -7.77
CA PHE A 137 7.20 -4.43 -6.90
C PHE A 137 7.53 -4.73 -5.44
N THR A 138 8.40 -3.92 -4.83
CA THR A 138 8.85 -4.11 -3.44
C THR A 138 8.57 -2.88 -2.58
N ILE A 139 8.10 -3.11 -1.35
CA ILE A 139 8.05 -2.11 -0.28
C ILE A 139 8.73 -2.72 0.95
N SER A 140 9.76 -2.06 1.49
CA SER A 140 10.46 -2.52 2.71
C SER A 140 10.68 -1.39 3.71
N ASP A 141 10.37 -1.63 4.98
CA ASP A 141 10.64 -0.67 6.07
C ASP A 141 9.94 0.67 5.82
N VAL A 142 8.62 0.61 5.58
CA VAL A 142 7.78 1.76 5.25
C VAL A 142 6.63 1.90 6.22
N VAL A 143 6.36 3.14 6.64
CA VAL A 143 5.15 3.51 7.38
C VAL A 143 4.20 4.25 6.44
N VAL A 144 2.93 3.89 6.42
CA VAL A 144 1.87 4.62 5.74
C VAL A 144 0.88 5.10 6.80
N GLU A 145 0.73 6.41 6.99
CA GLU A 145 -0.09 6.93 8.09
C GLU A 145 -1.06 8.03 7.65
N SER A 146 -2.18 8.14 8.38
CA SER A 146 -3.16 9.21 8.20
C SER A 146 -3.57 9.38 6.73
N VAL A 147 -4.09 8.33 6.09
CA VAL A 147 -4.47 8.33 4.67
C VAL A 147 -6.00 8.35 4.50
N CYS A 148 -6.51 9.12 3.55
CA CYS A 148 -7.96 9.22 3.32
C CYS A 148 -8.58 7.98 2.64
N GLY A 149 -7.85 7.32 1.74
CA GLY A 149 -8.27 6.11 1.02
C GLY A 149 -7.57 4.87 1.53
N TYR A 150 -7.11 4.01 0.60
CA TYR A 150 -6.31 2.83 0.92
C TYR A 150 -4.92 3.23 1.41
N GLY A 151 -4.39 2.52 2.40
CA GLY A 151 -2.98 2.66 2.76
C GLY A 151 -2.10 2.28 1.57
N ILE A 152 -2.26 1.04 1.08
CA ILE A 152 -1.58 0.53 -0.11
C ILE A 152 -2.63 -0.08 -1.06
N PHE A 153 -2.60 0.35 -2.32
CA PHE A 153 -3.47 -0.18 -3.36
C PHE A 153 -2.65 -0.78 -4.50
N VAL A 154 -2.75 -2.09 -4.71
CA VAL A 154 -2.03 -2.79 -5.78
C VAL A 154 -3.03 -3.30 -6.80
N ARG A 155 -2.95 -2.77 -8.03
CA ARG A 155 -3.83 -3.16 -9.13
C ARG A 155 -3.08 -3.93 -10.20
N ALA A 156 -3.59 -5.11 -10.52
CA ALA A 156 -3.15 -5.89 -11.67
C ALA A 156 -4.24 -5.96 -12.75
N VAL A 157 -3.82 -6.15 -14.01
CA VAL A 157 -4.73 -6.31 -15.16
C VAL A 157 -4.84 -7.80 -15.48
N ARG A 158 -6.06 -8.31 -15.66
CA ARG A 158 -6.35 -9.76 -15.77
C ARG A 158 -5.62 -10.50 -16.91
N ASP A 159 -5.22 -9.80 -17.97
CA ASP A 159 -4.51 -10.39 -19.11
C ASP A 159 -2.99 -10.52 -18.88
N ASP A 160 -2.53 -10.15 -17.69
CA ASP A 160 -1.15 -10.33 -17.28
C ASP A 160 -0.92 -11.81 -16.88
N PRO A 161 -0.06 -12.56 -17.61
CA PRO A 161 0.29 -13.94 -17.26
C PRO A 161 0.87 -14.10 -15.84
N GLY A 162 1.21 -13.00 -15.18
CA GLY A 162 1.85 -12.98 -13.87
C GLY A 162 1.20 -12.06 -12.84
N LEU A 163 -0.14 -12.10 -12.66
CA LEU A 163 -0.82 -11.38 -11.58
C LEU A 163 -0.04 -11.39 -10.25
N PHE A 164 0.41 -10.20 -9.84
CA PHE A 164 1.20 -9.92 -8.63
C PHE A 164 2.52 -10.71 -8.49
N THR A 165 3.16 -11.06 -9.61
CA THR A 165 4.45 -11.79 -9.63
C THR A 165 5.54 -11.04 -8.90
N HIS A 166 6.11 -11.66 -7.86
CA HIS A 166 7.17 -11.09 -7.03
C HIS A 166 6.81 -9.74 -6.41
N VAL A 167 5.56 -9.54 -6.00
CA VAL A 167 5.20 -8.39 -5.15
C VAL A 167 5.63 -8.69 -3.71
N MET A 168 6.46 -7.85 -3.10
CA MET A 168 6.96 -8.05 -1.75
C MET A 168 6.67 -6.85 -0.85
N LEU A 169 5.95 -7.07 0.25
CA LEU A 169 5.77 -6.08 1.31
C LEU A 169 6.43 -6.60 2.58
N ARG A 170 7.45 -5.90 3.10
CA ARG A 170 8.21 -6.32 4.26
C ARG A 170 8.33 -5.19 5.29
N ASN A 171 8.12 -5.48 6.57
CA ASN A 171 8.27 -4.49 7.64
C ASN A 171 7.44 -3.22 7.34
N VAL A 172 6.16 -3.41 7.00
CA VAL A 172 5.25 -2.33 6.62
C VAL A 172 4.29 -2.04 7.77
N VAL A 173 4.14 -0.78 8.14
CA VAL A 173 3.14 -0.34 9.12
C VAL A 173 2.13 0.57 8.41
N ILE A 174 0.84 0.30 8.59
CA ILE A 174 -0.25 1.16 8.15
C ILE A 174 -1.02 1.62 9.38
N ASP A 175 -1.13 2.93 9.58
CA ASP A 175 -1.71 3.51 10.79
C ASP A 175 -2.66 4.66 10.46
N GLY A 176 -3.97 4.46 10.65
CA GLY A 176 -4.94 5.50 10.35
C GLY A 176 -5.23 5.63 8.85
N CYS A 177 -5.99 4.69 8.27
CA CYS A 177 -6.46 4.84 6.87
C CYS A 177 -7.99 4.85 6.76
N GLY A 178 -8.52 5.59 5.79
CA GLY A 178 -9.96 5.78 5.61
C GLY A 178 -10.66 4.61 4.91
N ASN A 179 -9.93 3.76 4.20
CA ASN A 179 -10.44 2.57 3.52
C ASN A 179 -9.69 1.32 4.02
N ASP A 180 -9.49 0.31 3.16
CA ASP A 180 -8.71 -0.88 3.52
C ASP A 180 -7.24 -0.50 3.78
N GLY A 181 -6.57 -1.23 4.67
CA GLY A 181 -5.12 -1.07 4.86
C GLY A 181 -4.38 -1.38 3.57
N ILE A 182 -4.60 -2.59 3.04
CA ILE A 182 -4.03 -3.06 1.77
C ILE A 182 -5.14 -3.63 0.88
N ASP A 183 -5.26 -3.18 -0.37
CA ASP A 183 -6.19 -3.76 -1.35
C ASP A 183 -5.43 -4.27 -2.58
N PHE A 184 -5.48 -5.58 -2.81
CA PHE A 184 -5.03 -6.22 -4.05
C PHE A 184 -6.21 -6.36 -5.00
N LYS A 185 -6.21 -5.59 -6.08
CA LYS A 185 -7.32 -5.51 -7.04
C LYS A 185 -6.94 -6.05 -8.40
N VAL A 186 -7.77 -6.96 -8.93
CA VAL A 186 -7.68 -7.39 -10.33
C VAL A 186 -8.81 -6.75 -11.11
N VAL A 187 -8.46 -5.98 -12.16
CA VAL A 187 -9.44 -5.35 -13.05
C VAL A 187 -9.47 -6.09 -14.38
N ARG A 188 -10.68 -6.38 -14.86
CA ARG A 188 -10.92 -7.03 -16.15
C ARG A 188 -10.77 -5.98 -17.25
N LYS A 189 -9.85 -6.17 -18.20
CA LYS A 189 -10.02 -5.55 -19.52
C LYS A 189 -11.08 -6.36 -20.27
N ALA A 190 -11.99 -5.67 -20.94
CA ALA A 190 -13.16 -6.27 -21.56
C ALA A 190 -12.80 -7.02 -22.85
N THR A 191 -12.07 -8.13 -22.77
CA THR A 191 -11.89 -9.07 -23.90
C THR A 191 -11.69 -10.51 -23.41
N ARG A 192 -11.92 -11.45 -24.33
CA ARG A 192 -12.31 -12.87 -24.15
C ARG A 192 -11.26 -13.80 -23.51
N LYS A 193 -11.79 -14.80 -22.78
CA LYS A 193 -11.35 -16.22 -22.67
C LYS A 193 -9.84 -16.57 -22.54
N ALA A 194 -8.95 -15.70 -22.04
CA ALA A 194 -7.62 -16.16 -21.65
C ALA A 194 -7.69 -16.98 -20.34
N ARG A 195 -7.39 -18.28 -20.42
CA ARG A 195 -7.20 -19.17 -19.27
C ARG A 195 -5.73 -19.10 -18.85
N TYR A 196 -5.40 -18.29 -17.85
CA TYR A 196 -4.07 -18.33 -17.26
C TYR A 196 -4.00 -19.38 -16.16
N ARG A 197 -3.12 -20.38 -16.34
CA ARG A 197 -2.61 -21.24 -15.27
C ARG A 197 -1.33 -20.59 -14.76
N SER A 198 -1.36 -19.98 -13.59
CA SER A 198 -0.13 -19.57 -12.89
C SER A 198 0.05 -20.45 -11.66
N PRO A 199 1.12 -21.26 -11.59
CA PRO A 199 1.44 -22.05 -10.42
C PRO A 199 2.24 -21.17 -9.43
N GLY A 200 1.78 -21.06 -8.19
CA GLY A 200 2.57 -20.59 -7.04
C GLY A 200 2.18 -19.23 -6.44
N PRO A 201 2.41 -19.04 -5.12
CA PRO A 201 2.22 -17.76 -4.45
C PRO A 201 3.18 -16.74 -5.04
N ARG A 202 2.66 -15.58 -5.42
CA ARG A 202 3.38 -14.60 -6.22
C ARG A 202 3.60 -13.29 -5.48
N ALA A 203 2.76 -13.00 -4.49
CA ALA A 203 2.95 -11.90 -3.56
C ALA A 203 3.30 -12.41 -2.16
N TYR A 204 4.25 -11.75 -1.50
CA TYR A 204 4.74 -12.06 -0.17
C TYR A 204 4.57 -10.86 0.76
N LEU A 205 3.89 -11.07 1.88
CA LEU A 205 3.76 -10.07 2.95
C LEU A 205 4.47 -10.60 4.19
N ARG A 206 5.39 -9.83 4.75
CA ARG A 206 6.10 -10.19 5.98
C ARG A 206 6.16 -9.05 6.96
N SER A 207 5.84 -9.31 8.22
CA SER A 207 5.93 -8.30 9.29
C SER A 207 5.14 -7.05 8.90
N VAL A 208 3.86 -7.24 8.57
CA VAL A 208 2.94 -6.18 8.18
C VAL A 208 1.99 -5.91 9.34
N SER A 209 1.91 -4.65 9.79
CA SER A 209 0.96 -4.20 10.81
C SER A 209 -0.02 -3.22 10.20
N VAL A 210 -1.33 -3.45 10.36
CA VAL A 210 -2.40 -2.53 9.97
C VAL A 210 -3.18 -2.14 11.21
N ARG A 211 -3.27 -0.84 11.50
CA ARG A 211 -3.88 -0.30 12.71
C ARG A 211 -4.81 0.83 12.34
N ASP A 212 -5.87 1.00 13.12
CA ASP A 212 -6.79 2.13 12.99
C ASP A 212 -7.21 2.32 11.52
N HIS A 213 -7.72 1.26 10.87
CA HIS A 213 -8.20 1.37 9.49
C HIS A 213 -9.71 1.60 9.44
N SER A 214 -10.22 1.93 8.26
CA SER A 214 -11.63 2.27 8.04
C SER A 214 -12.12 3.45 8.89
N VAL A 215 -11.25 4.44 9.15
CA VAL A 215 -11.54 5.53 10.11
C VAL A 215 -12.47 6.61 9.58
N ARG A 216 -12.64 6.72 8.26
CA ARG A 216 -13.65 7.60 7.68
C ARG A 216 -15.00 6.91 7.72
N LYS A 217 -15.99 7.55 8.36
CA LYS A 217 -17.40 7.18 8.20
C LYS A 217 -17.74 7.12 6.70
N PRO A 218 -18.60 6.18 6.27
CA PRO A 218 -18.91 5.99 4.85
C PRO A 218 -19.28 7.31 4.20
N LEU A 219 -18.63 7.62 3.08
CA LEU A 219 -19.06 8.72 2.21
C LEU A 219 -20.53 8.46 1.79
N PRO A 220 -21.34 9.51 1.56
CA PRO A 220 -22.66 9.36 0.97
C PRO A 220 -22.55 8.54 -0.33
N GLY A 221 -23.11 7.33 -0.35
CA GLY A 221 -22.93 6.36 -1.45
C GLY A 221 -22.33 5.00 -1.05
N GLY A 222 -21.98 4.78 0.22
CA GLY A 222 -21.80 3.43 0.76
C GLY A 222 -20.54 2.66 0.34
N GLN A 223 -19.53 3.34 -0.21
CA GLN A 223 -18.20 2.75 -0.40
C GLN A 223 -17.38 2.94 0.87
N ALA A 224 -17.40 1.94 1.74
CA ALA A 224 -16.49 1.85 2.88
C ALA A 224 -15.31 0.93 2.53
N GLY A 225 -14.15 1.23 3.10
CA GLY A 225 -13.17 0.19 3.36
C GLY A 225 -13.53 -0.55 4.61
N GLU A 226 -13.34 -1.84 4.57
CA GLU A 226 -13.94 -2.78 5.51
C GLU A 226 -12.90 -3.78 6.03
N ARG A 227 -11.65 -3.72 5.52
CA ARG A 227 -10.64 -4.77 5.68
C ARG A 227 -9.27 -4.22 6.05
N GLY A 228 -8.56 -4.92 6.93
CA GLY A 228 -7.13 -4.65 7.11
C GLY A 228 -6.37 -5.00 5.82
N ILE A 229 -6.65 -6.18 5.26
CA ILE A 229 -6.08 -6.64 3.98
C ILE A 229 -7.18 -7.29 3.12
N ASP A 230 -7.46 -6.73 1.94
CA ASP A 230 -8.32 -7.33 0.89
C ASP A 230 -7.45 -8.00 -0.19
N VAL A 231 -7.68 -9.29 -0.41
CA VAL A 231 -6.87 -10.12 -1.29
C VAL A 231 -7.70 -10.69 -2.45
N ARG A 232 -7.29 -10.34 -3.68
CA ARG A 232 -7.76 -10.97 -4.94
C ARG A 232 -6.60 -11.64 -5.68
N GLY A 233 -6.02 -12.67 -5.10
CA GLY A 233 -4.85 -13.37 -5.66
C GLY A 233 -4.32 -14.45 -4.72
N GLN A 234 -3.13 -14.98 -5.02
CA GLN A 234 -2.42 -15.94 -4.17
C GLN A 234 -1.29 -15.22 -3.41
N LEU A 235 -1.42 -15.15 -2.09
CA LEU A 235 -0.45 -14.51 -1.21
C LEU A 235 0.11 -15.52 -0.20
N HIS A 236 1.38 -15.36 0.14
CA HIS A 236 1.97 -15.93 1.35
C HIS A 236 2.21 -14.78 2.33
N MET A 237 1.60 -14.87 3.50
CA MET A 237 1.65 -13.84 4.52
C MET A 237 2.21 -14.41 5.82
N HIS A 238 3.17 -13.72 6.42
CA HIS A 238 3.84 -14.16 7.64
C HIS A 238 4.08 -12.99 8.59
N GLY A 239 3.70 -13.08 9.86
CA GLY A 239 3.90 -11.95 10.79
C GLY A 239 2.92 -10.82 10.52
N ILE A 240 1.63 -11.14 10.36
CA ILE A 240 0.59 -10.16 10.06
C ILE A 240 -0.10 -9.72 11.35
N GLU A 241 -0.10 -8.43 11.63
CA GLU A 241 -0.81 -7.82 12.74
C GLU A 241 -1.93 -6.91 12.20
N ILE A 242 -3.16 -7.09 12.66
CA ILE A 242 -4.29 -6.20 12.32
C ILE A 242 -4.98 -5.80 13.62
N LEU A 243 -4.99 -4.51 13.93
CA LEU A 243 -5.51 -3.96 15.18
C LEU A 243 -6.57 -2.88 14.92
N ALA A 244 -7.53 -2.81 15.85
CA ALA A 244 -8.40 -1.65 16.05
C ALA A 244 -9.13 -1.19 14.78
N VAL A 245 -10.16 -1.92 14.37
CA VAL A 245 -10.99 -1.48 13.24
C VAL A 245 -12.03 -0.47 13.72
N LYS A 246 -11.97 0.76 13.21
CA LYS A 246 -12.85 1.84 13.71
C LYS A 246 -14.27 1.81 13.15
N ALA A 247 -14.48 1.26 11.96
CA ALA A 247 -15.82 1.11 11.38
C ALA A 247 -15.92 -0.12 10.47
N GLY A 248 -17.01 -0.89 10.63
CA GLY A 248 -17.47 -1.90 9.68
C GLY A 248 -18.86 -1.56 9.17
N THR A 249 -19.23 -2.03 7.97
CA THR A 249 -20.59 -1.82 7.44
C THR A 249 -21.47 -3.04 7.64
N ALA A 250 -22.79 -2.85 7.54
CA ALA A 250 -23.75 -3.94 7.47
C ALA A 250 -23.50 -4.86 6.24
N ARG A 251 -22.89 -4.35 5.16
CA ARG A 251 -22.59 -5.11 3.94
C ARG A 251 -21.55 -6.21 4.17
N THR A 252 -20.54 -5.95 5.00
CA THR A 252 -19.55 -6.96 5.41
C THR A 252 -19.90 -7.68 6.70
N LYS A 253 -21.06 -7.38 7.29
CA LYS A 253 -21.45 -7.83 8.63
C LYS A 253 -20.43 -7.44 9.71
N GLY A 254 -19.71 -6.32 9.51
CA GLY A 254 -18.64 -5.87 10.39
C GLY A 254 -17.30 -5.67 9.69
N ALA A 255 -16.32 -5.26 10.48
CA ALA A 255 -14.92 -5.17 10.08
C ALA A 255 -14.33 -6.56 9.83
N LEU A 256 -13.43 -6.71 8.85
CA LEU A 256 -12.68 -7.95 8.64
C LEU A 256 -11.18 -7.69 8.79
N GLY A 257 -10.46 -8.60 9.44
CA GLY A 257 -9.00 -8.52 9.49
C GLY A 257 -8.41 -8.74 8.10
N VAL A 258 -8.39 -9.99 7.66
CA VAL A 258 -7.98 -10.37 6.30
C VAL A 258 -9.16 -10.96 5.56
N ALA A 259 -9.40 -10.50 4.33
CA ALA A 259 -10.46 -11.03 3.50
C ALA A 259 -9.92 -11.58 2.18
N PHE A 260 -10.15 -12.89 1.98
CA PHE A 260 -9.88 -13.57 0.72
C PHE A 260 -11.16 -13.58 -0.12
N ARG A 261 -11.12 -12.95 -1.31
CA ARG A 261 -12.30 -12.92 -2.20
C ARG A 261 -12.32 -14.16 -3.09
N PRO A 262 -13.38 -15.00 -3.04
CA PRO A 262 -13.51 -16.14 -3.94
C PRO A 262 -13.68 -15.70 -5.39
N HIS A 263 -13.19 -16.55 -6.28
CA HIS A 263 -13.33 -16.44 -7.73
C HIS A 263 -14.77 -16.75 -8.16
N GLY A 264 -15.62 -15.76 -8.47
CA GLY A 264 -16.97 -16.12 -8.95
C GLY A 264 -17.97 -15.02 -9.28
N ASP A 265 -18.03 -13.90 -8.56
CA ASP A 265 -18.99 -12.86 -8.94
C ASP A 265 -18.55 -12.17 -10.23
N SER A 266 -19.52 -11.88 -11.11
CA SER A 266 -19.46 -11.61 -12.56
C SER A 266 -18.38 -10.64 -13.09
N ASN A 267 -17.59 -10.01 -12.23
CA ASN A 267 -16.46 -9.15 -12.53
C ASN A 267 -15.08 -9.68 -12.11
N HIS A 268 -14.97 -10.87 -11.50
CA HIS A 268 -13.75 -11.33 -10.85
C HIS A 268 -13.32 -12.73 -11.34
N GLY A 269 -12.01 -12.92 -11.53
CA GLY A 269 -11.41 -13.99 -12.35
C GLY A 269 -11.65 -15.41 -11.85
N ARG A 270 -11.08 -16.42 -12.53
CA ARG A 270 -10.98 -17.82 -12.08
C ARG A 270 -9.48 -18.13 -11.82
N ASN A 271 -9.15 -18.95 -10.79
CA ASN A 271 -7.87 -19.70 -10.56
C ASN A 271 -6.99 -19.45 -9.29
N GLY A 272 -7.44 -18.74 -8.26
CA GLY A 272 -6.70 -18.57 -6.99
C GLY A 272 -7.04 -19.66 -5.98
N GLY A 273 -6.31 -20.77 -6.05
CA GLY A 273 -6.64 -21.99 -5.29
C GLY A 273 -6.33 -21.97 -3.78
N TRP A 274 -5.51 -21.03 -3.29
CA TRP A 274 -5.11 -20.98 -1.88
C TRP A 274 -4.26 -19.73 -1.57
N SER A 275 -4.31 -19.24 -0.33
CA SER A 275 -3.33 -18.31 0.27
C SER A 275 -2.91 -18.85 1.63
N THR A 276 -1.69 -18.52 2.05
CA THR A 276 -1.14 -18.96 3.34
C THR A 276 -1.03 -17.79 4.30
N LEU A 277 -1.56 -17.95 5.51
CA LEU A 277 -1.41 -17.00 6.61
C LEU A 277 -0.72 -17.70 7.80
N GLU A 278 0.47 -17.22 8.14
CA GLU A 278 1.34 -17.73 9.21
C GLU A 278 1.65 -16.63 10.22
N ASN A 279 1.78 -16.99 11.50
CA ASN A 279 2.19 -16.08 12.58
C ASN A 279 1.45 -14.74 12.55
N TYR A 280 0.14 -14.77 12.84
CA TYR A 280 -0.72 -13.59 12.73
C TYR A 280 -1.40 -13.23 14.05
N PHE A 281 -1.75 -11.96 14.20
CA PHE A 281 -2.54 -11.42 15.29
C PHE A 281 -3.62 -10.50 14.71
N ILE A 282 -4.90 -10.80 14.97
CA ILE A 282 -6.02 -9.98 14.50
C ILE A 282 -6.87 -9.64 15.73
N SER A 283 -7.01 -8.35 16.02
CA SER A 283 -7.92 -7.82 17.04
C SER A 283 -8.83 -6.77 16.40
N LEU A 284 -10.11 -7.12 16.25
CA LEU A 284 -11.11 -6.22 15.67
C LEU A 284 -11.71 -5.25 16.69
N ARG A 285 -11.46 -5.47 18.00
CA ARG A 285 -11.90 -4.55 19.05
C ARG A 285 -10.94 -3.36 19.13
N PRO A 286 -11.45 -2.13 19.25
CA PRO A 286 -10.60 -1.01 19.64
C PRO A 286 -9.98 -1.32 21.02
N PRO A 287 -8.74 -0.89 21.30
CA PRO A 287 -8.23 -0.92 22.65
C PRO A 287 -9.21 -0.16 23.56
N PRO A 288 -9.52 -0.67 24.77
CA PRO A 288 -10.36 0.05 25.71
C PRO A 288 -9.78 1.44 25.96
N ASP A 289 -10.66 2.42 26.07
CA ASP A 289 -10.36 3.77 26.50
C ASP A 289 -9.71 3.78 27.90
N ASP A 290 -8.91 4.81 28.19
CA ASP A 290 -8.05 4.88 29.38
C ASP A 290 -8.80 4.78 30.73
N GLU A 291 -10.13 4.91 30.75
CA GLU A 291 -10.97 4.72 31.93
C GLU A 291 -11.22 3.24 32.29
N GLY A 292 -10.91 2.29 31.40
CA GLY A 292 -11.14 0.85 31.59
C GLY A 292 -9.95 0.03 32.13
N ARG A 293 -8.87 0.66 32.62
CA ARG A 293 -7.62 -0.04 33.03
C ARG A 293 -7.74 -0.97 34.25
N ARG A 294 -8.93 -1.13 34.86
CA ARG A 294 -9.16 -2.06 35.98
C ARG A 294 -9.97 -3.26 35.51
N GLY A 295 -9.27 -4.27 35.01
CA GLY A 295 -9.83 -5.62 34.86
C GLY A 295 -9.79 -6.15 33.44
N TRP A 296 -8.59 -6.51 32.98
CA TRP A 296 -8.47 -7.66 32.08
C TRP A 296 -7.59 -8.71 32.77
N GLY A 297 -8.27 -9.64 33.44
CA GLY A 297 -7.87 -11.03 33.34
C GLY A 297 -7.90 -11.39 31.85
N ILE A 298 -6.91 -12.18 31.42
CA ILE A 298 -6.72 -12.66 30.06
C ILE A 298 -7.99 -13.42 29.62
N SER A 299 -8.98 -12.69 29.10
CA SER A 299 -10.13 -13.25 28.41
C SER A 299 -9.65 -13.61 27.01
N ALA A 300 -9.02 -14.79 26.94
CA ALA A 300 -8.75 -15.59 25.76
C ALA A 300 -8.45 -14.79 24.48
N ALA A 301 -7.24 -14.21 24.42
CA ALA A 301 -6.52 -14.21 23.16
C ALA A 301 -6.35 -15.68 22.75
N LYS A 302 -7.18 -16.18 21.83
CA LYS A 302 -6.86 -17.42 21.14
C LYS A 302 -5.67 -17.15 20.22
N SER A 303 -4.45 -17.26 20.74
CA SER A 303 -3.30 -17.58 19.90
C SER A 303 -3.48 -19.04 19.47
N ILE A 304 -4.26 -19.27 18.40
CA ILE A 304 -4.40 -20.61 17.82
C ILE A 304 -4.05 -20.56 16.33
N ALA A 305 -2.96 -21.27 16.02
CA ALA A 305 -2.60 -21.93 14.75
C ALA A 305 -1.32 -21.40 14.08
N THR A 306 -0.39 -22.33 13.90
CA THR A 306 0.94 -22.20 13.28
C THR A 306 0.89 -22.00 11.77
N SER A 307 -0.24 -22.23 11.10
CA SER A 307 -0.50 -21.89 9.68
C SER A 307 -1.99 -22.10 9.38
N VAL A 308 -2.63 -21.22 8.61
CA VAL A 308 -3.95 -21.48 8.01
C VAL A 308 -3.78 -21.46 6.49
N ILE A 309 -4.08 -22.59 5.84
CA ILE A 309 -4.27 -22.66 4.39
C ILE A 309 -5.74 -22.35 4.11
N VAL A 310 -6.02 -21.20 3.51
CA VAL A 310 -7.39 -20.83 3.14
C VAL A 310 -7.66 -21.28 1.72
N ALA A 311 -8.54 -22.27 1.55
CA ALA A 311 -9.07 -22.68 0.26
C ALA A 311 -10.59 -22.37 0.21
N ASN A 312 -11.00 -21.44 -0.66
CA ASN A 312 -12.40 -21.11 -0.96
C ASN A 312 -13.32 -20.81 0.26
N GLY A 313 -12.92 -19.88 1.13
CA GLY A 313 -13.76 -19.40 2.23
C GLY A 313 -13.27 -18.08 2.82
N THR A 314 -14.16 -17.36 3.51
CA THR A 314 -13.79 -16.26 4.43
C THR A 314 -13.23 -16.90 5.70
N ILE A 315 -12.08 -16.42 6.22
CA ILE A 315 -11.79 -16.64 7.64
C ILE A 315 -12.79 -15.76 8.39
N LEU A 316 -13.98 -16.31 8.64
CA LEU A 316 -14.91 -15.75 9.60
C LEU A 316 -14.36 -16.07 10.98
N GLU A 317 -14.39 -15.08 11.88
CA GLU A 317 -14.10 -15.27 13.29
C GLU A 317 -14.82 -16.52 13.83
N ILE A 318 -14.10 -17.30 14.64
CA ILE A 318 -14.67 -18.24 15.63
C ILE A 318 -14.78 -17.48 16.94
#